data_AF-A0A1G2HVT9-F1
#
_entry.id   AF-A0A1G2HVT9-F1
#
_cell.length_a   1.000
_cell.length_b   1.000
_cell.length_c   1.000
_cell.angle_alpha   90.00
_cell.angle_beta   90.00
_cell.angle_gamma   90.00
#
_symmetry.space_group_name_H-M   'P 1'
#
loop_
_entity.id
_entity.type
_entity.pdbx_description
1 polymer ?
#
loop_
_entity_poly.entity_id
_entity_poly.type
_entity_poly.pdbx_seq_one_letter_code
_entity_poly.pdbx_strand_id
1 'polypeptide(L)' 'MRRLPVKKSLKQKLIMKAVYDYFGIGIDKVRANQIAIFLMGRKKGVNLTDEEKSDAWAIKINLTDKVYLEGLT' A
#
# COMPACT_ATOMS: atom_id res chain seq x y z
N MET A 1 -0.29 27.29 -1.31
CA MET A 1 -0.24 25.92 -0.75
C MET A 1 -0.79 24.95 -1.81
N ARG A 2 -0.04 23.92 -2.24
CA ARG A 2 -0.59 22.88 -3.13
C ARG A 2 -1.63 22.07 -2.34
N ARG A 3 -2.90 22.06 -2.77
CA ARG A 3 -3.93 21.20 -2.18
C ARG A 3 -3.73 19.77 -2.69
N LEU A 4 -3.61 18.82 -1.77
CA LEU A 4 -3.58 17.41 -2.13
C LEU A 4 -4.95 16.99 -2.69
N PRO A 5 -5.01 16.14 -3.72
CA PRO A 5 -6.27 15.62 -4.21
C PRO A 5 -7.00 14.86 -3.09
N VAL A 6 -8.25 15.24 -2.85
CA VAL A 6 -9.09 14.71 -1.75
C VAL A 6 -9.57 13.29 -2.07
N LYS A 7 -9.75 12.96 -3.35
CA LYS A 7 -10.21 11.64 -3.82
C LYS A 7 -9.03 10.74 -4.18
N LYS A 8 -9.00 9.54 -3.59
CA LYS A 8 -8.01 8.50 -3.93
C LYS A 8 -8.26 7.99 -5.34
N SER A 9 -7.20 7.88 -6.15
CA SER A 9 -7.26 7.24 -7.47
C SER A 9 -7.55 5.73 -7.35
N LEU A 10 -8.00 5.10 -8.43
CA LEU A 10 -8.22 3.65 -8.48
C LEU A 10 -6.97 2.87 -8.03
N LYS A 11 -5.80 3.27 -8.55
CA LYS A 11 -4.51 2.70 -8.17
C LYS A 11 -4.22 2.83 -6.67
N GLN A 12 -4.53 3.99 -6.07
CA GLN A 12 -4.33 4.18 -4.64
C GLN A 12 -5.29 3.32 -3.80
N LYS A 13 -6.53 3.14 -4.26
CA LYS A 13 -7.48 2.23 -3.60
C LYS A 13 -6.99 0.79 -3.67
N LEU A 14 -6.51 0.34 -4.83
CA LEU A 14 -5.95 -1.00 -5.00
C LEU A 14 -4.74 -1.24 -4.10
N ILE A 15 -3.80 -0.29 -4.03
CA ILE A 15 -2.66 -0.40 -3.10
C ILE A 15 -3.13 -0.56 -1.66
N MET A 16 -4.09 0.25 -1.21
CA MET A 16 -4.62 0.11 0.15
C MET A 16 -5.27 -1.25 0.37
N LYS A 17 -6.10 -1.73 -0.58
CA LYS A 17 -6.74 -3.05 -0.48
C LYS A 17 -5.69 -4.16 -0.40
N ALA A 18 -4.69 -4.16 -1.29
CA ALA A 18 -3.62 -5.17 -1.30
C ALA A 18 -2.78 -5.16 -0.01
N VAL A 19 -2.52 -3.98 0.56
CA VAL A 19 -1.81 -3.87 1.85
C VAL A 19 -2.66 -4.46 2.98
N TYR A 20 -3.95 -4.14 3.05
CA TYR A 20 -4.83 -4.71 4.07
C TYR A 20 -5.04 -6.21 3.91
N ASP A 21 -5.12 -6.70 2.67
CA ASP A 21 -5.24 -8.12 2.35
C ASP A 21 -4.01 -8.91 2.79
N TYR A 22 -2.80 -8.43 2.47
CA TYR A 22 -1.54 -9.05 2.88
C TYR A 22 -1.42 -9.22 4.40
N PHE A 23 -1.90 -8.24 5.15
CA PHE A 23 -1.78 -8.21 6.60
C PHE A 23 -2.96 -8.80 7.36
N GLY A 24 -4.12 -8.97 6.71
CA GLY A 24 -5.33 -9.54 7.31
C GLY A 24 -5.99 -8.68 8.40
N ILE A 25 -6.90 -9.31 9.14
CA ILE A 25 -7.68 -8.67 10.21
C ILE A 25 -6.84 -8.63 11.50
N GLY A 26 -6.65 -7.44 12.08
CA GLY A 26 -6.01 -7.25 13.38
C GLY A 26 -4.72 -6.44 13.38
N ILE A 27 -4.30 -5.89 12.23
CA ILE A 27 -3.00 -5.22 12.16
C ILE A 27 -3.00 -3.76 12.64
N ASP A 28 -1.81 -3.31 13.03
CA ASP A 28 -1.49 -1.92 13.23
C ASP A 28 -1.72 -1.12 11.93
N LYS A 29 -2.78 -0.32 11.95
CA LYS A 29 -3.16 0.58 10.86
C LYS A 29 -2.06 1.57 10.52
N VAL A 30 -1.18 1.92 11.46
CA VAL A 30 -0.07 2.85 11.23
C VAL A 30 0.95 2.22 10.29
N ARG A 31 1.42 1.01 10.58
CA ARG A 31 2.35 0.25 9.72
C ARG A 31 1.78 0.03 8.32
N ALA A 32 0.53 -0.44 8.23
CA ALA A 32 -0.15 -0.62 6.95
C ALA A 32 -0.21 0.69 6.14
N ASN A 33 -0.54 1.81 6.80
CA ASN A 33 -0.57 3.11 6.13
C ASN A 33 0.82 3.57 5.67
N GLN A 34 1.87 3.35 6.45
CA GLN A 34 3.25 3.71 6.06
C GLN A 34 3.69 2.94 4.82
N ILE A 35 3.47 1.63 4.79
CA ILE A 35 3.78 0.78 3.63
C ILE A 35 2.95 1.21 2.41
N ALA A 36 1.66 1.48 2.58
CA ALA A 36 0.82 1.96 1.49
C ALA A 36 1.30 3.31 0.92
N ILE A 37 1.69 4.26 1.77
CA ILE A 37 2.24 5.56 1.35
C ILE A 37 3.56 5.37 0.60
N PHE A 38 4.42 4.46 1.07
CA PHE A 38 5.67 4.10 0.40
C PHE A 38 5.41 3.52 -1.00
N LEU A 39 4.47 2.58 -1.13
CA LEU A 39 4.09 1.97 -2.41
C LEU A 39 3.43 2.96 -3.38
N MET A 40 2.76 3.99 -2.87
CA MET A 40 2.24 5.09 -3.68
C MET A 40 3.32 6.05 -4.20
N GLY A 41 4.59 5.83 -3.85
CA GLY A 41 5.72 6.68 -4.25
C GLY A 41 5.85 7.97 -3.44
N ARG A 42 5.08 8.12 -2.36
CA ARG A 42 5.11 9.30 -1.48
C ARG A 42 6.13 9.11 -0.36
N LYS A 43 7.42 9.03 -0.74
CA LYS A 43 8.51 8.69 0.19
C LYS A 43 8.89 9.78 1.20
N LYS A 44 8.37 11.01 1.05
CA LYS A 44 8.73 12.12 1.93
C LYS A 44 8.17 11.88 3.34
N GLY A 45 9.04 11.53 4.28
CA GLY A 45 8.69 11.32 5.70
C GLY A 45 8.30 9.89 6.07
N VAL A 46 8.45 8.91 5.17
CA VAL A 46 8.25 7.49 5.48
C VAL A 46 9.61 6.80 5.48
N ASN A 47 10.02 6.31 6.63
CA ASN A 47 11.24 5.51 6.77
C ASN A 47 10.82 4.11 7.22
N LEU A 48 10.88 3.16 6.29
CA LEU A 48 10.48 1.78 6.57
C LEU A 48 11.64 1.02 7.22
N THR A 49 11.33 0.15 8.17
CA THR A 49 12.26 -0.87 8.68
C THR A 49 12.58 -1.90 7.59
N ASP A 50 13.58 -2.73 7.78
CA ASP A 50 13.93 -3.76 6.79
C ASP A 50 12.83 -4.83 6.65
N GLU A 51 12.12 -5.14 7.74
CA GLU A 51 10.92 -5.98 7.71
C GLU A 51 9.82 -5.34 6.86
N GLU A 52 9.51 -4.06 7.08
CA GLU A 52 8.48 -3.35 6.32
C GLU A 52 8.84 -3.17 4.85
N LYS A 53 10.13 -3.07 4.52
CA LYS A 53 10.60 -3.09 3.12
C LYS A 53 10.36 -4.45 2.48
N SER A 54 10.59 -5.54 3.22
CA SER A 54 10.29 -6.90 2.75
C SER A 54 8.80 -7.06 2.48
N ASP A 55 7.95 -6.62 3.40
CA ASP A 55 6.48 -6.63 3.24
C ASP A 55 6.06 -5.81 2.02
N ALA A 56 6.59 -4.59 1.89
CA ALA A 56 6.31 -3.72 0.76
C ALA A 56 6.72 -4.38 -0.58
N TRP A 57 7.83 -5.12 -0.60
CA TRP A 57 8.27 -5.83 -1.79
C TRP A 57 7.33 -6.98 -2.15
N ALA A 58 6.89 -7.78 -1.18
CA ALA A 58 5.91 -8.84 -1.38
C ALA A 58 4.58 -8.28 -1.93
N ILE A 59 4.05 -7.22 -1.30
CA ILE A 59 2.82 -6.56 -1.77
C ILE A 59 3.01 -6.00 -3.19
N LYS A 60 4.19 -5.45 -3.50
CA LYS A 60 4.49 -4.93 -4.84
C LYS A 60 4.44 -6.02 -5.90
N ILE A 61 4.88 -7.24 -5.59
CA ILE A 61 4.77 -8.38 -6.51
C ILE A 61 3.30 -8.73 -6.75
N ASN A 62 2.50 -8.84 -5.69
CA ASN A 62 1.07 -9.13 -5.83
C ASN A 62 0.35 -8.08 -6.69
N LEU A 63 0.73 -6.80 -6.54
CA LEU A 63 0.19 -5.71 -7.37
C LEU A 63 0.58 -5.76 -8.85
N THR A 64 1.48 -6.65 -9.26
CA THR A 64 1.81 -6.91 -10.68
C THR A 64 1.04 -8.10 -11.25
N ASP A 65 0.47 -8.95 -10.40
CA ASP A 65 -0.33 -10.10 -10.78
C ASP A 65 -1.75 -9.66 -11.16
N LYS A 66 -2.15 -9.93 -12.41
CA LYS A 66 -3.48 -9.57 -12.92
C LYS A 66 -4.60 -10.34 -12.23
N VAL A 67 -4.40 -11.63 -11.96
CA VAL A 67 -5.40 -12.50 -11.33
C VAL A 67 -5.66 -12.03 -9.90
N TYR A 68 -4.60 -11.69 -9.17
CA TYR A 68 -4.71 -11.11 -7.84
C TYR A 68 -5.46 -9.77 -7.85
N LEU A 69 -5.15 -8.89 -8.81
CA LEU A 69 -5.83 -7.60 -8.94
C LEU A 69 -7.33 -7.76 -9.26
N GLU A 70 -7.71 -8.74 -10.08
CA GLU A 70 -9.11 -9.04 -10.40
C GLU A 70 -9.88 -9.53 -9.16
N GLY A 71 -9.24 -10.33 -8.31
CA GLY A 71 -9.82 -10.78 -7.03
C GLY A 71 -9.99 -9.67 -5.98
N LEU A 72 -9.26 -8.55 -6.13
CA LEU A 72 -9.34 -7.40 -5.23
C LEU A 72 -10.39 -6.36 -5.63
N THR A 73 -10.88 -6.37 -6.88
CA THR A 73 -11.80 -5.36 -7.42
C THR A 73 -13.19 -5.45 -6.80
#